data_AF-A0A1X6MV45-F1
#
_entry.id   AF-A0A1X6MV45-F1
#
_cell.length_a   1.000
_cell.length_b   1.000
_cell.length_c   1.000
_cell.angle_alpha   90.00
_cell.angle_beta   90.00
_cell.angle_gamma   90.00
#
_symmetry.space_group_name_H-M   'P 1'
#
loop_
_entity.id
_entity.type
_entity.pdbx_description
1 polymer ?
#
loop_
_entity_poly.entity_id
_entity_poly.type
_entity_poly.pdbx_seq_one_letter_code
_entity_poly.pdbx_strand_id
1 'polypeptide(L)'
;MQTINRFLYGPTAEERVRQWQAKIRQEQRVLDREMRQLDTATNKAKQTVKQLATKGDVKSARILAKEVVRSNKQKDRISVSKARLGSIGHQLSQQMAMVKVTGSLQKSTEIMKLSNTLIKLPQISQVMREMSMEMTKAGIMEEMLDDTLEMDDEEEIEEEADEEVDKVLFDLTNGKLGQAGTVQTELPSAQETVDEEETERALEQYRQQLNGLLSS
;
A
#
# COMPACT_ATOMS: atom_id res chain seq x y z
N MET A 1 -15.86 -40.08 -29.18
CA MET A 1 -14.38 -39.97 -29.30
C MET A 1 -13.76 -39.12 -28.21
N GLN A 2 -14.23 -37.88 -27.94
CA GLN A 2 -13.60 -37.00 -26.93
C GLN A 2 -13.67 -37.51 -25.48
N THR A 3 -14.75 -38.18 -25.07
CA THR A 3 -14.94 -38.67 -23.70
C THR A 3 -14.02 -39.84 -23.32
N ILE A 4 -13.69 -40.71 -24.28
CA ILE A 4 -12.83 -41.88 -24.06
C ILE A 4 -11.36 -41.45 -23.96
N ASN A 5 -10.92 -40.53 -24.82
CA ASN A 5 -9.57 -39.95 -24.71
C ASN A 5 -9.37 -39.13 -23.43
N ARG A 6 -10.42 -38.46 -22.94
CA ARG A 6 -10.38 -37.71 -21.67
C ARG A 6 -10.11 -38.61 -20.46
N PHE A 7 -10.67 -39.82 -20.46
CA PHE A 7 -10.49 -40.78 -19.36
C PHE A 7 -9.09 -41.39 -19.32
N LEU A 8 -8.47 -41.62 -20.49
CA LEU A 8 -7.15 -42.26 -20.59
C LEU A 8 -5.98 -41.27 -20.53
N TYR A 9 -6.13 -40.03 -21.03
CA TYR A 9 -5.01 -39.09 -21.24
C TYR A 9 -5.18 -37.73 -20.53
N GLY A 10 -6.27 -37.53 -19.79
CA GLY A 10 -6.54 -36.28 -19.06
C GLY A 10 -7.05 -35.14 -19.96
N PRO A 11 -7.16 -33.92 -19.41
CA PRO A 11 -7.71 -32.78 -20.13
C PRO A 11 -6.77 -32.30 -21.24
N THR A 12 -7.36 -31.90 -22.36
CA THR A 12 -6.63 -31.35 -23.52
C THR A 12 -6.00 -30.00 -23.20
N ALA A 13 -5.02 -29.56 -24.01
CA ALA A 13 -4.39 -28.24 -23.86
C ALA A 13 -5.43 -27.10 -23.88
N GLU A 14 -6.42 -27.17 -24.78
CA GLU A 14 -7.51 -26.19 -24.81
C GLU A 14 -8.36 -26.22 -23.54
N GLU A 15 -8.69 -27.41 -23.03
CA GLU A 15 -9.47 -27.54 -21.79
C GLU A 15 -8.72 -26.95 -20.60
N ARG A 16 -7.40 -27.20 -20.48
CA ARG A 16 -6.55 -26.63 -19.44
C ARG A 16 -6.54 -25.10 -19.51
N VAL A 17 -6.35 -24.53 -20.70
CA VAL A 17 -6.38 -23.07 -20.88
C VAL A 17 -7.74 -22.48 -20.49
N ARG A 18 -8.85 -23.12 -20.87
CA ARG A 18 -10.20 -22.68 -20.44
C ARG A 18 -10.36 -22.74 -18.92
N GLN A 19 -9.84 -23.79 -18.28
CA GLN A 19 -9.88 -23.93 -16.82
C GLN A 19 -9.08 -22.82 -16.13
N TRP A 20 -7.85 -22.54 -16.56
CA TRP A 20 -7.04 -21.45 -16.01
C TRP A 20 -7.69 -20.08 -16.23
N GLN A 21 -8.25 -19.83 -17.41
CA GLN A 21 -9.01 -18.60 -17.66
C GLN A 21 -10.22 -18.45 -16.73
N ALA A 22 -10.91 -19.55 -16.44
CA ALA A 22 -12.04 -19.53 -15.50
C ALA A 22 -11.57 -19.25 -14.07
N LYS A 23 -10.49 -19.90 -13.61
CA LYS A 23 -9.85 -19.63 -12.30
C LYS A 23 -9.45 -18.15 -12.18
N ILE A 24 -8.76 -17.60 -13.17
CA ILE A 24 -8.34 -16.17 -13.19
C ILE A 24 -9.55 -15.24 -13.05
N ARG A 25 -10.63 -15.48 -13.81
CA ARG A 25 -11.85 -14.65 -13.71
C ARG A 25 -12.50 -14.76 -12.33
N GLN A 26 -12.44 -15.92 -11.70
CA GLN A 26 -12.95 -16.11 -10.34
C GLN A 26 -12.11 -15.30 -9.35
N GLU A 27 -10.78 -15.37 -9.43
CA GLU A 27 -9.88 -14.61 -8.54
C GLU A 27 -10.00 -13.10 -8.75
N GLN A 28 -10.17 -12.63 -9.98
CA GLN A 28 -10.47 -11.20 -10.24
C GLN A 28 -11.73 -10.74 -9.50
N ARG A 29 -12.78 -11.58 -9.41
CA ARG A 29 -13.99 -11.26 -8.66
C ARG A 29 -13.77 -11.32 -7.15
N VAL A 30 -12.86 -12.15 -6.65
CA VAL A 30 -12.45 -12.15 -5.24
C VAL A 30 -11.81 -10.81 -4.92
N LEU A 31 -10.83 -10.37 -5.73
CA LEU A 31 -10.18 -9.07 -5.56
C LEU A 31 -11.16 -7.89 -5.65
N ASP A 32 -12.17 -7.96 -6.53
CA ASP A 32 -13.23 -6.93 -6.59
C ASP A 32 -14.07 -6.86 -5.33
N ARG A 33 -14.34 -8.00 -4.67
CA ARG A 33 -15.08 -8.01 -3.40
C ARG A 33 -14.21 -7.45 -2.27
N GLU A 34 -12.95 -7.87 -2.20
CA GLU A 34 -11.97 -7.35 -1.23
C GLU A 34 -11.83 -5.83 -1.35
N MET A 35 -11.67 -5.32 -2.58
CA MET A 35 -11.55 -3.88 -2.85
C MET A 35 -12.79 -3.11 -2.37
N ARG A 36 -14.00 -3.64 -2.57
CA ARG A 36 -15.25 -3.01 -2.09
C ARG A 36 -15.40 -3.03 -0.57
N GLN A 37 -14.97 -4.12 0.07
CA GLN A 37 -14.99 -4.22 1.53
C GLN A 37 -14.01 -3.23 2.15
N LEU A 38 -12.80 -3.16 1.58
CA LEU A 38 -11.77 -2.20 1.96
C LEU A 38 -12.26 -0.76 1.77
N ASP A 39 -12.85 -0.42 0.62
CA ASP A 39 -13.43 0.90 0.37
C ASP A 39 -14.50 1.29 1.42
N THR A 40 -15.35 0.34 1.79
CA THR A 40 -16.39 0.57 2.79
C THR A 40 -15.78 0.84 4.17
N ALA A 41 -14.77 0.06 4.57
CA ALA A 41 -14.05 0.25 5.83
C ALA A 41 -13.29 1.59 5.84
N THR A 42 -12.56 1.90 4.77
CA THR A 42 -11.82 3.16 4.61
C THR A 42 -12.75 4.38 4.67
N ASN A 43 -13.93 4.31 4.05
CA ASN A 43 -14.88 5.42 4.09
C ASN A 43 -15.45 5.64 5.49
N LYS A 44 -15.69 4.58 6.27
CA LYS A 44 -16.06 4.70 7.69
C LYS A 44 -14.93 5.32 8.50
N ALA A 45 -13.69 4.86 8.31
CA ALA A 45 -12.52 5.43 8.97
C ALA A 45 -12.37 6.93 8.66
N LYS A 46 -12.52 7.34 7.39
CA LYS A 46 -12.53 8.76 6.97
C LYS A 46 -13.59 9.59 7.70
N GLN A 47 -14.81 9.06 7.88
CA GLN A 47 -15.87 9.75 8.64
C GLN A 47 -15.48 9.91 10.11
N THR A 48 -14.95 8.86 10.73
CA THR A 48 -14.50 8.89 12.12
C THR A 48 -13.32 9.83 12.33
N VAL A 49 -12.36 9.91 11.39
CA VAL A 49 -11.27 10.91 11.41
C VAL A 49 -11.84 12.32 11.49
N LYS A 50 -12.83 12.64 10.64
CA LYS A 50 -13.48 13.96 10.66
C LYS A 50 -14.15 14.25 12.01
N GLN A 51 -14.85 13.27 12.58
CA GLN A 51 -15.51 13.44 13.87
C GLN A 51 -14.51 13.67 15.01
N LEU A 52 -13.46 12.86 15.10
CA LEU A 52 -12.39 13.01 16.10
C LEU A 52 -11.70 14.36 15.96
N ALA A 53 -11.43 14.76 14.72
CA ALA A 53 -10.85 16.05 14.40
C ALA A 53 -11.71 17.22 14.91
N THR A 54 -13.02 17.19 14.64
CA THR A 54 -13.95 18.24 15.12
C THR A 54 -14.08 18.29 16.64
N LYS A 55 -13.83 17.17 17.33
CA LYS A 55 -13.83 17.09 18.79
C LYS A 55 -12.50 17.55 19.41
N GLY A 56 -11.49 17.86 18.61
CA GLY A 56 -10.16 18.25 19.08
C GLY A 56 -9.27 17.08 19.49
N ASP A 57 -9.69 15.82 19.26
CA ASP A 57 -8.87 14.64 19.52
C ASP A 57 -7.93 14.37 18.33
N VAL A 58 -6.88 15.19 18.24
CA VAL A 58 -5.91 15.15 17.14
C VAL A 58 -5.09 13.85 17.16
N LYS A 59 -4.77 13.31 18.34
CA LYS A 59 -3.98 12.08 18.48
C LYS A 59 -4.73 10.88 17.90
N SER A 60 -6.00 10.69 18.30
CA SER A 60 -6.81 9.60 17.75
C SER A 60 -7.13 9.80 16.27
N ALA A 61 -7.36 11.05 15.83
CA ALA A 61 -7.55 11.35 14.42
C ALA A 61 -6.33 10.97 13.58
N ARG A 62 -5.11 11.27 14.06
CA ARG A 62 -3.86 10.91 13.39
C ARG A 62 -3.66 9.41 13.29
N ILE A 63 -3.91 8.65 14.36
CA ILE A 63 -3.82 7.18 14.33
C ILE A 63 -4.74 6.61 13.26
N LEU A 64 -5.99 7.09 13.20
CA LEU A 64 -6.95 6.59 12.23
C LEU A 64 -6.66 7.08 10.80
N ALA A 65 -6.01 8.24 10.64
CA ALA A 65 -5.52 8.71 9.34
C ALA A 65 -4.39 7.82 8.81
N LYS A 66 -3.48 7.31 9.67
CA LYS A 66 -2.48 6.30 9.28
C LYS A 66 -3.16 5.06 8.70
N GLU A 67 -4.23 4.58 9.34
CA GLU A 67 -5.00 3.44 8.83
C GLU A 67 -5.67 3.71 7.48
N VAL A 68 -6.14 4.94 7.24
CA VAL A 68 -6.67 5.35 5.93
C VAL A 68 -5.58 5.32 4.85
N VAL A 69 -4.37 5.77 5.15
CA VAL A 69 -3.22 5.70 4.22
C VAL A 69 -2.91 4.24 3.88
N ARG A 70 -2.76 3.38 4.89
CA ARG A 70 -2.54 1.93 4.72
C ARG A 70 -3.59 1.28 3.84
N SER A 71 -4.86 1.58 4.12
CA SER A 71 -5.99 1.04 3.36
C SER A 71 -5.96 1.49 1.90
N ASN A 72 -5.56 2.72 1.60
CA ASN A 72 -5.41 3.19 0.22
C ASN A 72 -4.26 2.45 -0.50
N LYS A 73 -3.08 2.32 0.13
CA LYS A 73 -1.95 1.56 -0.44
C LYS A 73 -2.32 0.10 -0.70
N GLN A 74 -3.04 -0.53 0.23
CA GLN A 74 -3.56 -1.89 0.04
C GLN A 74 -4.54 -1.98 -1.14
N LYS A 75 -5.41 -0.98 -1.31
CA LYS A 75 -6.33 -0.91 -2.45
C LYS A 75 -5.57 -0.84 -3.78
N ASP A 76 -4.52 -0.02 -3.84
CA ASP A 76 -3.68 0.12 -5.03
C ASP A 76 -2.97 -1.19 -5.36
N ARG A 77 -2.40 -1.87 -4.37
CA ARG A 77 -1.80 -3.20 -4.52
C ARG A 77 -2.78 -4.24 -5.06
N ILE A 78 -4.01 -4.27 -4.56
CA ILE A 78 -5.08 -5.15 -5.06
C ILE A 78 -5.45 -4.78 -6.51
N SER A 79 -5.53 -3.49 -6.84
CA SER A 79 -5.83 -3.00 -8.19
C SER A 79 -4.78 -3.42 -9.21
N VAL A 80 -3.49 -3.21 -8.90
CA VAL A 80 -2.36 -3.65 -9.72
C VAL A 80 -2.39 -5.18 -9.90
N SER A 81 -2.65 -5.92 -8.83
CA SER A 81 -2.72 -7.39 -8.89
C SER A 81 -3.87 -7.89 -9.76
N LYS A 82 -5.03 -7.21 -9.73
CA LYS A 82 -6.15 -7.50 -10.62
C LYS A 82 -5.78 -7.26 -12.09
N ALA A 83 -5.04 -6.19 -12.38
CA ALA A 83 -4.56 -5.91 -13.73
C ALA A 83 -3.59 -7.00 -14.21
N ARG A 84 -2.65 -7.42 -13.37
CA ARG A 84 -1.71 -8.52 -13.64
C ARG A 84 -2.45 -9.84 -13.94
N LEU A 85 -3.49 -10.19 -13.17
CA LEU A 85 -4.37 -11.34 -13.48
C LEU A 85 -5.03 -11.19 -14.86
N GLY A 86 -5.47 -9.98 -15.21
CA GLY A 86 -6.03 -9.68 -16.53
C GLY A 86 -5.03 -9.93 -17.66
N SER A 87 -3.78 -9.51 -17.49
CA SER A 87 -2.69 -9.75 -18.44
C SER A 87 -2.42 -11.25 -18.62
N ILE A 88 -2.37 -12.04 -17.54
CA ILE A 88 -2.27 -13.51 -17.65
C ILE A 88 -3.45 -14.08 -18.44
N GLY A 89 -4.67 -13.61 -18.17
CA GLY A 89 -5.86 -14.02 -18.94
C GLY A 89 -5.75 -13.72 -20.44
N HIS A 90 -5.12 -12.60 -20.80
CA HIS A 90 -4.86 -12.24 -22.20
C HIS A 90 -3.80 -13.14 -22.83
N GLN A 91 -2.69 -13.37 -22.12
CA GLN A 91 -1.63 -14.31 -22.54
C GLN A 91 -2.16 -15.73 -22.75
N LEU A 92 -3.05 -16.20 -21.86
CA LEU A 92 -3.73 -17.49 -22.05
C LEU A 92 -4.67 -17.52 -23.26
N SER A 93 -5.28 -16.39 -23.60
CA SER A 93 -6.08 -16.29 -24.83
C SER A 93 -5.21 -16.43 -26.07
N GLN A 94 -3.99 -15.88 -26.04
CA GLN A 94 -2.99 -16.09 -27.09
C GLN A 94 -2.55 -17.57 -27.15
N GLN A 95 -2.30 -18.21 -26.01
CA GLN A 95 -1.98 -19.64 -25.95
C GLN A 95 -3.10 -20.52 -26.54
N MET A 96 -4.37 -20.17 -26.31
CA MET A 96 -5.50 -20.86 -26.96
C MET A 96 -5.44 -20.78 -28.49
N ALA A 97 -5.08 -19.61 -29.03
CA ALA A 97 -4.93 -19.43 -30.47
C ALA A 97 -3.73 -20.25 -30.99
N MET A 98 -2.61 -20.25 -30.27
CA MET A 98 -1.44 -21.05 -30.62
C MET A 98 -1.76 -22.55 -30.65
N VAL A 99 -2.47 -23.08 -29.64
CA VAL A 99 -2.89 -24.49 -29.62
C VAL A 99 -3.72 -24.86 -30.86
N LYS A 100 -4.59 -23.97 -31.35
CA LYS A 100 -5.38 -24.23 -32.56
C LYS A 100 -4.54 -24.26 -33.83
N VAL A 101 -3.45 -23.49 -33.88
CA VAL A 101 -2.58 -23.37 -35.06
C VAL A 101 -1.49 -24.43 -35.04
N THR A 102 -0.81 -24.62 -33.92
CA THR A 102 0.38 -25.47 -33.77
C THR A 102 0.12 -26.78 -33.04
N GLY A 103 -1.09 -26.97 -32.49
CA GLY A 103 -1.44 -28.16 -31.70
C GLY A 103 -0.81 -28.21 -30.30
N SER A 104 -0.02 -27.21 -29.91
CA SER A 104 0.80 -27.24 -28.70
C SER A 104 0.78 -25.91 -27.93
N LEU A 105 0.99 -26.01 -26.62
CA LEU A 105 1.22 -24.84 -25.76
C LEU A 105 2.66 -24.37 -25.91
N GLN A 106 2.86 -23.06 -25.85
CA GLN A 106 4.17 -22.44 -25.91
C GLN A 106 4.58 -21.89 -24.55
N LYS A 107 5.89 -21.84 -24.32
CA LYS A 107 6.46 -21.21 -23.14
C LYS A 107 6.16 -19.71 -23.12
N SER A 108 5.82 -19.16 -21.97
CA SER A 108 5.55 -17.73 -21.77
C SER A 108 6.28 -17.22 -20.52
N THR A 109 7.34 -16.45 -20.76
CA THR A 109 8.08 -15.74 -19.71
C THR A 109 7.24 -14.62 -19.07
N GLU A 110 6.28 -14.06 -19.80
CA GLU A 110 5.37 -13.04 -19.28
C GLU A 110 4.40 -13.61 -18.25
N ILE A 111 3.76 -14.76 -18.55
CA ILE A 111 2.91 -15.46 -17.58
C ILE A 111 3.73 -15.81 -16.32
N MET A 112 4.99 -16.22 -16.49
CA MET A 112 5.88 -16.55 -15.39
C MET A 112 6.16 -15.35 -14.49
N LYS A 113 6.58 -14.21 -15.04
CA LYS A 113 6.85 -12.98 -14.28
C LYS A 113 5.61 -12.50 -13.53
N LEU A 114 4.47 -12.42 -14.22
CA LEU A 114 3.22 -11.97 -13.62
C LEU A 114 2.77 -12.91 -12.50
N SER A 115 2.89 -14.23 -12.71
CA SER A 115 2.50 -15.21 -11.68
C SER A 115 3.37 -15.11 -10.43
N ASN A 116 4.68 -14.90 -10.57
CA ASN A 116 5.58 -14.76 -9.42
C ASN A 116 5.17 -13.60 -8.49
N THR A 117 4.84 -12.44 -9.06
CA THR A 117 4.37 -11.29 -8.26
C THR A 117 3.03 -11.57 -7.58
N LEU A 118 2.13 -12.33 -8.22
CA LEU A 118 0.80 -12.61 -7.69
C LEU A 118 0.79 -13.70 -6.61
N ILE A 119 1.81 -14.57 -6.57
CA ILE A 119 2.00 -15.53 -5.48
C ILE A 119 2.24 -14.83 -4.14
N LYS A 120 2.81 -13.61 -4.16
CA LYS A 120 3.05 -12.80 -2.97
C LYS A 120 1.76 -12.18 -2.40
N LEU A 121 0.69 -12.07 -3.19
CA LEU A 121 -0.57 -11.48 -2.72
C LEU A 121 -1.37 -12.50 -1.88
N PRO A 122 -1.58 -12.28 -0.57
CA PRO A 122 -2.16 -13.28 0.33
C PRO A 122 -3.52 -13.81 -0.15
N GLN A 123 -4.37 -12.92 -0.69
CA GLN A 123 -5.75 -13.19 -1.11
C GLN A 123 -5.85 -14.26 -2.20
N ILE A 124 -4.83 -14.40 -3.06
CA ILE A 124 -4.84 -15.32 -4.22
C ILE A 124 -3.63 -16.24 -4.25
N SER A 125 -2.74 -16.13 -3.26
CA SER A 125 -1.42 -16.77 -3.23
C SER A 125 -1.48 -18.28 -3.47
N GLN A 126 -2.43 -18.96 -2.84
CA GLN A 126 -2.62 -20.40 -2.98
C GLN A 126 -3.02 -20.79 -4.41
N VAL A 127 -4.05 -20.12 -4.94
CA VAL A 127 -4.57 -20.40 -6.29
C VAL A 127 -3.50 -20.14 -7.34
N MET A 128 -2.73 -19.07 -7.17
CA MET A 128 -1.62 -18.76 -8.06
C MET A 128 -0.50 -19.79 -7.98
N ARG A 129 -0.10 -20.27 -6.80
CA ARG A 129 0.89 -21.35 -6.67
C ARG A 129 0.43 -22.64 -7.37
N GLU A 130 -0.80 -23.05 -7.13
CA GLU A 130 -1.39 -24.25 -7.75
C GLU A 130 -1.45 -24.12 -9.27
N MET A 131 -1.95 -22.98 -9.76
CA MET A 131 -2.01 -22.69 -11.19
C MET A 131 -0.61 -22.61 -11.79
N SER A 132 0.36 -22.07 -11.06
CA SER A 132 1.75 -22.01 -11.51
C SER A 132 2.34 -23.40 -11.70
N MET A 133 2.16 -24.29 -10.72
CA MET A 133 2.59 -25.68 -10.85
C MET A 133 1.90 -26.41 -12.02
N GLU A 134 0.59 -26.20 -12.23
CA GLU A 134 -0.15 -26.77 -13.36
C GLU A 134 0.39 -26.28 -14.72
N MET A 135 0.69 -24.98 -14.83
CA MET A 135 1.21 -24.36 -16.05
C MET A 135 2.66 -24.77 -16.34
N THR A 136 3.49 -24.97 -15.31
CA THR A 136 4.83 -25.55 -15.45
C THR A 136 4.76 -26.98 -15.97
N LYS A 137 3.91 -27.83 -15.38
CA LYS A 137 3.67 -29.20 -15.86
C LYS A 137 3.12 -29.27 -17.28
N ALA A 138 2.39 -28.24 -17.71
CA ALA A 138 1.86 -28.13 -19.06
C ALA A 138 2.85 -27.52 -20.07
N GLY A 139 4.06 -27.16 -19.64
CA GLY A 139 5.11 -26.60 -20.50
C GLY A 139 4.91 -25.14 -20.90
N ILE A 140 3.96 -24.43 -20.26
CA ILE A 140 3.77 -22.97 -20.45
C ILE A 140 4.80 -22.19 -19.66
N MET A 141 5.12 -22.65 -18.45
CA MET A 141 6.16 -22.04 -17.63
C MET A 141 7.33 -23.00 -17.50
N GLU A 142 8.51 -22.42 -17.34
CA GLU A 142 9.70 -23.20 -17.04
C GLU A 142 9.69 -23.57 -15.55
N GLU A 143 10.34 -24.69 -15.21
CA GLU A 143 10.63 -24.97 -13.81
C GLU A 143 11.53 -23.84 -13.32
N MET A 144 11.07 -23.10 -12.30
CA MET A 144 11.89 -22.06 -11.71
C MET A 144 13.12 -22.77 -11.14
N LEU A 145 14.28 -22.62 -11.78
CA LEU A 145 15.53 -22.76 -11.05
C LEU A 145 15.47 -21.69 -9.96
N ASP A 146 15.80 -22.07 -8.74
CA ASP A 146 15.80 -21.26 -7.52
C ASP A 146 16.82 -20.09 -7.57
N ASP A 147 17.26 -19.71 -8.77
CA ASP A 147 18.09 -18.56 -9.05
C ASP A 147 17.24 -17.29 -8.93
N THR A 148 17.13 -16.82 -7.69
CA THR A 148 17.20 -15.39 -7.34
C THR A 148 16.73 -14.42 -8.42
N LEU A 149 15.48 -13.98 -8.35
CA LEU A 149 15.13 -12.62 -8.76
C LEU A 149 14.36 -11.93 -7.62
N GLU A 150 15.16 -11.55 -6.63
CA GLU A 150 15.07 -10.31 -5.86
C GLU A 150 14.80 -9.13 -6.81
N MET A 151 13.56 -8.94 -7.26
CA MET A 151 13.15 -7.77 -8.05
C MET A 151 11.78 -7.23 -7.61
N ASP A 152 11.52 -7.22 -6.31
CA ASP A 152 10.55 -6.28 -5.73
C ASP A 152 11.01 -6.03 -4.29
N ASP A 153 12.02 -5.15 -4.15
CA ASP A 153 12.31 -4.36 -2.94
C ASP A 153 11.17 -3.34 -2.69
N GLU A 154 9.91 -3.76 -2.81
CA GLU A 154 8.72 -2.90 -2.64
C GLU A 154 7.90 -3.31 -1.40
N GLU A 155 8.39 -4.29 -0.63
CA GLU A 155 7.95 -4.53 0.75
C GLU A 155 8.97 -3.99 1.76
N GLU A 156 9.60 -2.86 1.43
CA GLU A 156 10.11 -2.01 2.48
C GLU A 156 8.93 -1.67 3.39
N ILE A 157 9.12 -1.88 4.69
CA ILE A 157 8.20 -1.43 5.72
C ILE A 157 8.22 0.10 5.61
N GLU A 158 7.43 0.66 4.69
CA GLU A 158 7.21 2.09 4.62
C GLU A 158 6.55 2.46 5.93
N GLU A 159 7.34 2.97 6.88
CA GLU A 159 6.80 3.93 7.83
C GLU A 159 6.00 4.92 6.99
N GLU A 160 4.68 4.98 7.23
CA GLU A 160 3.85 5.92 6.49
C GLU A 160 4.45 7.29 6.68
N ALA A 161 4.94 7.89 5.58
CA ALA A 161 5.54 9.21 5.65
C ALA A 161 4.55 10.12 6.37
N ASP A 162 4.98 10.74 7.47
CA ASP A 162 4.08 11.57 8.28
C ASP A 162 3.45 12.68 7.42
N GLU A 163 4.11 13.08 6.33
CA GLU A 163 3.57 13.94 5.26
C GLU A 163 2.31 13.38 4.57
N GLU A 164 2.25 12.09 4.23
CA GLU A 164 1.06 11.46 3.64
C GLU A 164 -0.11 11.46 4.62
N VAL A 165 0.18 11.22 5.90
CA VAL A 165 -0.79 11.19 6.98
C VAL A 165 -1.35 12.59 7.24
N ASP A 166 -0.48 13.58 7.32
CA ASP A 166 -0.84 14.97 7.51
C ASP A 166 -1.61 15.52 6.30
N LYS A 167 -1.28 15.11 5.07
CA LYS A 167 -2.06 15.40 3.87
C LYS A 167 -3.47 14.83 3.95
N VAL A 168 -3.63 13.56 4.35
CA VAL A 168 -4.95 12.95 4.53
C VAL A 168 -5.75 13.66 5.63
N LEU A 169 -5.11 14.04 6.74
CA LEU A 169 -5.74 14.84 7.79
C LEU A 169 -6.18 16.22 7.27
N PHE A 170 -5.32 16.90 6.51
CA PHE A 170 -5.62 18.19 5.90
C PHE A 170 -6.85 18.07 4.98
N ASP A 171 -6.83 17.13 4.04
CA ASP A 171 -7.88 16.89 3.05
C ASP A 171 -9.22 16.51 3.70
N LEU A 172 -9.19 15.71 4.77
CA LEU A 172 -10.41 15.29 5.45
C LEU A 172 -10.99 16.41 6.34
N THR A 173 -10.15 17.27 6.89
CA THR A 173 -10.55 18.32 7.86
C THR A 173 -10.72 19.70 7.24
N ASN A 174 -10.59 19.82 5.90
CA ASN A 174 -10.57 21.09 5.18
C ASN A 174 -9.52 22.07 5.77
N GLY A 175 -8.34 21.56 6.09
CA GLY A 175 -7.22 22.35 6.62
C GLY A 175 -7.31 22.78 8.07
N LYS A 176 -8.35 22.38 8.82
CA LYS A 176 -8.47 22.73 10.25
C LYS A 176 -7.42 22.07 11.14
N LEU A 177 -6.89 20.90 10.75
CA LEU A 177 -5.87 20.17 11.52
C LEU A 177 -4.56 19.94 10.78
N GLY A 178 -4.53 20.09 9.45
CA GLY A 178 -3.30 19.89 8.67
C GLY A 178 -2.29 21.05 8.74
N GLN A 179 -2.50 22.02 9.64
CA GLN A 179 -1.51 23.03 10.00
C GLN A 179 -0.64 22.63 11.21
N ALA A 180 -0.76 21.40 11.71
CA ALA A 180 0.08 20.89 12.81
C ALA A 180 1.44 20.33 12.34
N GLY A 181 1.92 20.74 11.16
CA GLY A 181 3.17 20.29 10.52
C GLY A 181 4.29 21.33 10.43
N THR A 182 4.12 22.50 11.04
CA THR A 182 5.26 23.37 11.38
C THR A 182 5.29 23.56 12.88
N VAL A 183 5.59 22.48 13.61
CA VAL A 183 6.24 22.65 14.90
C VAL A 183 7.61 23.23 14.56
N GLN A 184 7.70 24.56 14.55
CA GLN A 184 8.97 25.19 14.83
C GLN A 184 9.42 24.58 16.15
N THR A 185 10.52 23.85 16.12
CA THR A 185 11.26 23.44 17.32
C THR A 185 11.91 24.67 17.96
N GLU A 186 11.16 25.75 18.11
CA GLU A 186 11.51 26.81 19.03
C GLU A 186 10.79 26.44 20.33
N LEU A 187 11.59 26.01 21.31
CA LEU A 187 11.20 26.11 22.71
C LEU A 187 10.50 27.45 22.93
N PRO A 188 9.52 27.56 23.85
CA PRO A 188 8.99 28.86 24.21
C PRO A 188 10.13 29.68 24.81
N SER A 189 10.82 30.46 23.97
CA SER A 189 11.59 31.60 24.41
C SER A 189 10.52 32.59 24.86
N ALA A 190 10.37 32.71 26.17
CA ALA A 190 9.67 33.84 26.75
C ALA A 190 10.34 35.10 26.18
N GLN A 191 9.71 35.73 25.20
CA GLN A 191 9.98 37.12 24.87
C GLN A 191 9.40 37.95 26.01
N GLU A 192 10.12 37.97 27.13
CA GLU A 192 10.21 39.19 27.92
C GLU A 192 11.04 40.14 27.07
N THR A 193 10.38 41.09 26.42
CA THR A 193 11.04 42.32 25.97
C THR A 193 11.51 43.04 27.23
N VAL A 194 12.67 42.64 27.73
CA VAL A 194 13.35 43.38 28.78
C VAL A 194 13.89 44.63 28.11
N ASP A 195 13.24 45.75 28.39
CA ASP A 195 13.66 47.07 27.91
C ASP A 195 15.06 47.33 28.51
N GLU A 196 16.10 47.28 27.67
CA GLU A 196 17.50 47.38 28.11
C GLU A 196 17.72 48.66 28.93
N GLU A 197 17.03 49.76 28.58
CA GLU A 197 17.06 51.01 29.35
C GLU A 197 16.50 50.88 30.77
N GLU A 198 15.48 50.06 30.98
CA GLU A 198 14.86 49.87 32.29
C GLU A 198 15.72 48.97 33.17
N THR A 199 16.36 47.95 32.58
CA THR A 199 17.34 47.10 33.28
C THR A 199 18.59 47.86 33.70
N GLU A 200 19.09 48.77 32.86
CA GLU A 200 20.28 49.57 33.16
C GLU A 200 20.01 50.57 34.28
N ARG A 201 18.84 51.22 34.28
CA ARG A 201 18.39 52.09 35.38
C ARG A 201 18.20 51.34 36.69
N ALA A 202 17.65 50.12 36.65
CA ALA A 202 17.50 49.29 37.84
C ALA A 202 18.87 48.86 38.41
N LEU A 203 19.84 48.54 37.55
CA LEU A 203 21.20 48.18 37.96
C LEU A 203 21.94 49.36 38.62
N GLU A 204 21.77 50.58 38.10
CA GLU A 204 22.36 51.79 38.66
C GLU A 204 21.78 52.12 40.04
N GLN A 205 20.46 51.98 40.22
CA GLN A 205 19.83 52.17 41.53
C GLN A 205 20.34 51.15 42.56
N TYR A 206 20.52 49.89 42.16
CA TYR A 206 21.06 48.86 43.04
C TYR A 206 22.53 49.12 43.43
N ARG A 207 23.33 49.62 42.48
CA ARG A 207 24.71 50.06 42.74
C ARG A 207 24.78 51.24 43.72
N GLN A 208 23.86 52.20 43.62
CA GLN A 208 23.80 53.33 44.56
C GLN A 208 23.41 52.87 45.97
N GLN A 209 22.46 51.93 46.10
CA GLN A 209 22.07 51.37 47.40
C GLN A 209 23.20 50.59 48.06
N LEU A 210 23.94 49.79 47.29
CA LEU A 210 25.11 49.06 47.81
C LEU A 210 26.25 49.99 48.23
N ASN A 211 26.50 51.06 47.47
CA ASN A 211 27.50 52.07 47.85
C ASN A 211 27.11 52.85 49.11
N GLY A 212 25.81 53.10 49.34
CA GLY A 212 25.33 53.73 50.58
C GLY A 212 25.50 52.85 51.83
N LEU A 213 25.47 51.53 51.68
CA LEU A 213 25.72 50.56 52.75
C LEU A 213 27.21 50.34 53.04
N LEU A 214 28.09 50.69 52.09
CA LEU A 214 29.54 50.59 52.25
C LEU A 214 30.21 51.91 52.71
N SER A 215 29.45 53.01 52.76
CA SER A 215 29.94 54.32 53.22
C SER A 215 29.37 54.75 54.59
N SER A 216 28.77 53.84 55.36
CA SER A 216 28.38 54.05 56.77
C SER A 216 29.18 53.16 57.70
#